data_AF-A0A1J3IBF7-F1
#
_entry.id   AF-A0A1J3IBF7-F1
#
_cell.length_a   1.000
_cell.length_b   1.000
_cell.length_c   1.000
_cell.angle_alpha   90.00
_cell.angle_beta   90.00
_cell.angle_gamma   90.00
#
_symmetry.space_group_name_H-M   'P 1'
#
loop_
_entity.id
_entity.type
_entity.pdbx_description
1 polymer ?
#
loop_
_entity_poly.entity_id
_entity_poly.type
_entity_poly.pdbx_seq_one_letter_code
_entity_poly.pdbx_strand_id
1 'polypeptide(L)'
;QHVFKMEQEEYTKEGINWSYIEFVDNQDILDLIEKKPGGIIALLDEACMFPRSTHETFAQKLYQTYKNHKRFTKPKLARSDFTICHYAG
;
A
#
# COMPACT_ATOMS: atom_id res chain seq x y z
N GLN A 1 -1.51 11.91 5.59
CA GLN A 1 -0.76 12.15 6.85
C GLN A 1 -0.78 13.62 7.32
N HIS A 2 -1.82 14.42 7.03
CA HIS A 2 -1.75 15.84 7.39
C HIS A 2 -2.40 16.16 8.74
N VAL A 3 -3.60 15.64 9.02
CA VAL A 3 -4.41 16.10 10.18
C VAL A 3 -3.74 15.80 11.52
N PHE A 4 -3.45 14.53 11.82
CA PHE A 4 -2.90 14.15 13.13
C PHE A 4 -1.51 14.73 13.41
N LYS A 5 -0.65 14.85 12.39
CA LYS A 5 0.69 15.42 12.58
C LYS A 5 0.62 16.93 12.87
N MET A 6 -0.27 17.65 12.18
CA MET A 6 -0.52 19.07 12.44
C MET A 6 -1.15 19.29 13.82
N GLU A 7 -2.09 18.43 14.25
CA GLU A 7 -2.70 18.51 15.59
C GLU A 7 -1.67 18.30 16.70
N GLN A 8 -0.74 17.35 16.54
CA GLN A 8 0.33 17.12 17.52
C GLN A 8 1.31 18.31 17.61
N GLU A 9 1.62 18.95 16.49
CA GLU A 9 2.43 20.18 16.45
C GLU A 9 1.72 21.34 17.19
N GLU A 10 0.40 21.50 17.02
CA GLU A 10 -0.36 22.55 17.70
C GLU A 10 -0.49 22.28 19.22
N TYR A 11 -0.76 21.03 19.64
CA TYR A 11 -0.79 20.68 21.08
C TYR A 11 0.55 20.93 21.78
N THR A 12 1.66 20.67 21.08
CA THR A 12 3.01 20.95 21.57
C THR A 12 3.27 22.45 21.71
N LYS A 13 2.79 23.24 20.73
CA LYS A 13 2.92 24.69 20.71
C LYS A 13 2.07 25.39 21.76
N GLU A 14 0.89 24.86 22.07
CA GLU A 14 -0.04 25.40 23.07
C GLU A 14 0.28 24.96 24.51
N GLY A 15 1.29 24.10 24.70
CA GLY A 15 1.68 23.59 26.02
C GLY A 15 0.61 22.72 26.68
N ILE A 16 -0.28 22.14 25.87
CA ILE A 16 -1.35 21.26 26.33
C ILE A 16 -0.70 19.94 26.74
N ASN A 17 -0.99 19.48 27.96
CA ASN A 17 -0.49 18.19 28.45
C ASN A 17 -1.21 17.06 27.71
N TRP A 18 -0.57 16.51 26.67
CA TRP A 18 -1.09 15.45 25.82
C TRP A 18 -0.12 14.25 25.84
N SER A 19 -0.68 13.04 25.72
CA SER A 19 0.12 11.80 25.63
C SER A 19 0.31 11.45 24.17
N TYR A 20 1.55 11.15 23.74
CA TYR A 20 1.83 10.72 22.36
C TYR A 20 0.95 9.53 21.98
N ILE A 21 0.03 9.74 21.03
CA ILE A 21 -0.77 8.65 20.48
C ILE A 21 0.09 8.02 19.39
N GLU A 22 0.63 6.83 19.67
CA GLU A 22 1.23 6.00 18.62
C GLU A 22 0.13 5.61 17.62
N PHE A 23 0.27 6.09 16.38
CA PHE A 23 -0.56 5.67 15.27
C PHE A 23 0.25 4.76 14.34
N VAL A 24 -0.41 3.77 13.75
CA VAL A 24 0.21 2.95 12.71
C VAL A 24 0.33 3.82 11.45
N ASP A 25 1.56 4.06 11.02
CA ASP A 25 1.80 4.71 9.75
C ASP A 25 1.41 3.77 8.60
N ASN A 26 0.38 4.18 7.84
CA ASN A 26 -0.15 3.45 6.69
C ASN A 26 0.56 3.82 5.38
N GLN A 27 1.65 4.60 5.42
CA GLN A 27 2.38 5.00 4.22
C GLN A 27 2.88 3.78 3.43
N ASP A 28 3.23 2.68 4.09
CA ASP A 28 3.69 1.45 3.43
C ASP A 28 2.61 0.81 2.56
N ILE A 29 1.35 0.83 3.01
CA ILE A 29 0.23 0.27 2.25
C ILE A 29 -0.27 1.24 1.17
N LEU A 30 -0.25 2.55 1.43
CA LEU A 30 -0.54 3.56 0.42
C LEU A 30 0.47 3.50 -0.72
N ASP A 31 1.75 3.36 -0.39
CA ASP A 31 2.82 3.21 -1.38
C ASP A 31 2.64 1.94 -2.22
N LEU A 32 2.24 0.82 -1.59
CA LEU A 32 1.98 -0.43 -2.31
C LEU A 32 0.86 -0.25 -3.35
N ILE A 33 -0.21 0.49 -3.03
CA ILE A 33 -1.39 0.61 -3.89
C ILE A 33 -1.19 1.72 -4.94
N GLU A 34 -0.82 2.93 -4.53
CA GLU A 34 -1.00 4.16 -5.32
C GLU A 34 0.30 4.83 -5.77
N LYS A 35 1.47 4.39 -5.29
CA LYS A 35 2.74 5.04 -5.65
C LYS A 35 2.96 5.06 -7.16
N LYS A 36 3.34 6.22 -7.70
CA LYS A 36 3.74 6.37 -9.10
C LYS A 36 5.23 6.73 -9.18
N PRO A 37 6.08 5.95 -9.87
CA PRO A 37 5.81 4.64 -10.47
C PRO A 37 5.85 3.49 -9.44
N GLY A 38 5.25 2.35 -9.81
CA GLY A 38 5.52 1.07 -9.13
C GLY A 38 4.55 0.66 -8.01
N GLY A 39 3.42 1.35 -7.82
CA GLY A 39 2.26 0.86 -7.06
C GLY A 39 1.36 -0.03 -7.92
N ILE A 40 0.50 -0.83 -7.27
CA ILE A 40 -0.38 -1.81 -7.95
C ILE A 40 -1.23 -1.14 -9.04
N ILE A 41 -1.80 0.03 -8.77
CA ILE A 41 -2.62 0.77 -9.75
C ILE A 41 -1.78 1.22 -10.95
N ALA A 42 -0.57 1.71 -10.72
CA ALA A 42 0.33 2.09 -11.81
C ALA A 42 0.72 0.88 -12.69
N LEU A 43 0.97 -0.28 -12.06
CA LEU A 43 1.27 -1.52 -12.80
C LEU A 43 0.05 -2.06 -13.56
N LEU A 44 -1.17 -1.82 -13.06
CA LEU A 44 -2.42 -2.16 -13.73
C LEU A 44 -2.63 -1.26 -14.96
N ASP A 45 -2.44 0.05 -14.81
CA ASP A 45 -2.50 1.01 -15.92
C ASP A 45 -1.55 0.59 -17.05
N GLU A 46 -0.30 0.25 -16.70
CA GLU A 46 0.68 -0.31 -17.63
C GLU A 46 0.17 -1.59 -18.31
N ALA A 47 -0.32 -2.56 -17.53
CA ALA A 47 -0.84 -3.81 -18.05
C ALA A 47 -1.98 -3.60 -19.06
N CYS A 48 -2.88 -2.66 -18.80
CA CYS A 48 -3.98 -2.31 -19.71
C CYS A 48 -3.52 -1.67 -21.02
N MET A 49 -2.34 -1.06 -21.07
CA MET A 49 -1.77 -0.51 -22.30
C MET A 49 -1.15 -1.58 -23.21
N PHE A 50 -0.83 -2.77 -22.70
CA PHE A 50 -0.19 -3.84 -23.49
C PHE A 50 -1.21 -4.81 -24.08
N PRO A 51 -1.27 -4.99 -25.41
CA PRO A 51 -2.33 -5.74 -26.10
C PRO A 51 -2.33 -7.26 -25.82
N ARG A 52 -1.33 -7.79 -25.12
CA ARG A 52 -1.21 -9.21 -24.75
C ARG A 52 -1.22 -9.45 -23.24
N SER A 53 -1.50 -8.40 -22.46
CA SER A 53 -1.60 -8.55 -21.01
C SER A 53 -2.91 -9.22 -20.65
N THR A 54 -2.83 -10.27 -19.84
CA THR A 54 -3.97 -10.94 -19.23
C THR A 54 -3.93 -10.75 -17.72
N HIS A 55 -5.06 -11.01 -17.05
CA HIS A 55 -5.13 -11.02 -15.59
C HIS A 55 -4.11 -11.96 -14.93
N GLU A 56 -3.81 -13.12 -15.54
CA GLU A 56 -2.76 -14.02 -15.03
C GLU A 56 -1.36 -13.42 -15.19
N THR A 57 -1.05 -12.81 -16.34
CA THR A 57 0.26 -12.17 -16.52
C THR A 57 0.45 -10.99 -15.57
N PHE A 58 -0.63 -10.25 -15.29
CA PHE A 58 -0.64 -9.19 -14.29
C PHE A 58 -0.39 -9.75 -12.88
N ALA A 59 -1.09 -10.81 -12.48
CA ALA A 59 -0.86 -11.47 -11.20
C ALA A 59 0.59 -11.96 -11.05
N GLN A 60 1.18 -12.57 -12.09
CA GLN A 60 2.59 -12.96 -12.07
C GLN A 60 3.53 -11.75 -11.92
N LYS A 61 3.24 -10.63 -12.59
CA LYS A 61 4.00 -9.38 -12.41
C LYS A 61 3.96 -8.93 -10.95
N LEU A 62 2.77 -8.89 -10.33
CA LEU A 62 2.62 -8.56 -8.92
C LEU A 62 3.42 -9.50 -8.00
N TYR A 63 3.38 -10.82 -8.25
CA TYR A 63 4.14 -11.79 -7.46
C TYR A 63 5.66 -11.58 -7.56
N GLN A 64 6.16 -11.17 -8.73
CA GLN A 64 7.58 -10.88 -8.92
C GLN A 64 7.98 -9.56 -8.28
N THR A 65 7.17 -8.51 -8.47
CA THR A 65 7.44 -7.16 -7.95
C THR A 65 7.37 -7.11 -6.42
N TYR A 66 6.40 -7.77 -5.81
CA TYR A 66 6.11 -7.64 -4.37
C TYR A 66 6.37 -8.92 -3.56
N LYS A 67 7.15 -9.87 -4.08
CA LYS A 67 7.47 -11.16 -3.43
C LYS A 67 7.86 -11.03 -1.95
N ASN A 68 8.60 -9.97 -1.62
CA ASN A 68 9.16 -9.73 -0.29
C ASN A 68 8.44 -8.58 0.46
N HIS A 69 7.35 -8.05 -0.10
CA HIS A 69 6.64 -6.94 0.53
C HIS A 69 5.77 -7.46 1.68
N LYS A 70 6.00 -6.96 2.90
CA LYS A 70 5.31 -7.42 4.13
C LYS A 70 3.77 -7.34 4.08
N ARG A 71 3.22 -6.49 3.20
CA ARG A 71 1.77 -6.31 3.01
C ARG A 71 1.19 -7.10 1.83
N PHE A 72 2.00 -7.86 1.09
CA PHE A 72 1.55 -8.58 -0.10
C PHE A 72 1.79 -10.07 0.06
N THR A 73 0.81 -10.89 -0.32
CA THR A 73 0.92 -12.35 -0.27
C THR A 73 0.30 -13.01 -1.49
N LYS A 74 0.98 -14.04 -2.01
CA LYS A 74 0.44 -14.94 -3.02
C LYS A 74 -0.27 -16.12 -2.34
N PRO A 75 -1.58 -16.34 -2.58
CA PRO A 75 -2.29 -17.53 -2.10
C PRO A 75 -1.69 -18.80 -2.70
N LYS A 76 -1.65 -19.89 -1.92
CA LYS A 76 -1.01 -21.15 -2.35
C LYS A 76 -1.77 -21.88 -3.46
N LEU A 77 -3.10 -21.78 -3.48
CA LEU A 77 -3.96 -22.56 -4.38
C LEU A 77 -4.50 -21.74 -5.56
N ALA A 78 -4.52 -20.41 -5.46
CA ALA A 78 -5.03 -19.55 -6.51
C ALA A 78 -3.97 -19.26 -7.57
N ARG A 79 -4.39 -19.21 -8.84
CA ARG A 79 -3.48 -18.95 -9.98
C ARG A 79 -3.27 -17.47 -10.26
N SER A 80 -4.29 -16.66 -9.98
CA SER A 80 -4.38 -15.23 -10.35
C SER A 80 -4.67 -14.30 -9.18
N ASP A 81 -4.92 -14.84 -7.98
CA ASP A 81 -5.37 -14.04 -6.85
C ASP A 81 -4.16 -13.51 -6.07
N PHE A 82 -4.35 -12.41 -5.35
CA PHE A 82 -3.36 -11.89 -4.42
C PHE A 82 -4.05 -11.33 -3.18
N THR A 83 -3.32 -11.25 -2.08
CA THR A 83 -3.82 -10.71 -0.81
C THR A 83 -3.00 -9.49 -0.42
N ILE A 84 -3.71 -8.46 0.02
CA ILE A 84 -3.12 -7.27 0.63
C ILE A 84 -3.48 -7.29 2.12
N CYS A 85 -2.48 -7.30 3.00
CA CYS A 85 -2.68 -7.22 4.45
C CYS A 85 -2.97 -5.77 4.84
N HIS A 86 -4.22 -5.34 4.73
CA HIS A 86 -4.62 -3.95 4.93
C HIS A 86 -4.49 -3.52 6.41
N TYR A 87 -4.45 -2.21 6.68
CA TYR A 87 -4.33 -1.72 8.06
C TYR A 87 -5.56 -2.06 8.92
N ALA A 88 -6.72 -2.21 8.29
CA ALA A 88 -7.99 -2.51 8.95
C ALA A 88 -8.25 -4.01 9.18
N GLY A 89 -7.30 -4.88 8.82
CA GLY A 89 -7.50 -6.32 8.72
C GLY A 89 -7.82 -6.75 7.30
#